data_AF-A0A2A9NVH8-F1
#
_entry.id   AF-A0A2A9NVH8-F1
#
_cell.length_a   1.000
_cell.length_b   1.000
_cell.length_c   1.000
_cell.angle_alpha   90.00
_cell.angle_beta   90.00
_cell.angle_gamma   90.00
#
_symmetry.space_group_name_H-M   'P 1'
#
loop_
_entity.id
_entity.type
_entity.pdbx_description
1 polymer ?
#
loop_
_entity_poly.entity_id
_entity_poly.type
_entity_poly.pdbx_seq_one_letter_code
_entity_poly.pdbx_strand_id
1 'polypeptide(L)'
;VDPATTISFPTSLTVPAKVKIPPLTLVGLGVRTVSFLGIKVYSVGFYADLNDPTLKIPKDMLPEEKIKHLVRNTACVVRIVPTRSTSYTHLRDAFMRALQSRMTKAKAEGALTEEQAQAIASPMRKLKSIFPNSSLSKHAAFDVFLTAPMLSKQRTLVFRDLGAIESDWVATELVLHYFEGNAPSPALKKSVLEKLETFEKP
;
A
#
# COMPACT_ATOMS: atom_id res chain seq x y z
N VAL A 1 9.43 -9.60 -12.68
CA VAL A 1 8.50 -10.76 -12.61
C VAL A 1 8.55 -11.30 -11.19
N ASP A 2 7.43 -11.70 -10.60
CA ASP A 2 7.42 -12.39 -9.31
C ASP A 2 7.92 -13.83 -9.47
N PRO A 3 9.05 -14.21 -8.86
CA PRO A 3 9.63 -15.55 -9.03
C PRO A 3 8.72 -16.65 -8.49
N ALA A 4 7.85 -16.36 -7.52
CA ALA A 4 7.01 -17.37 -6.89
C ALA A 4 5.73 -17.67 -7.69
N THR A 5 5.26 -16.75 -8.54
CA THR A 5 3.95 -16.87 -9.21
C THR A 5 4.01 -16.69 -10.72
N THR A 6 5.18 -16.31 -11.26
CA THR A 6 5.41 -15.88 -12.64
C THR A 6 4.58 -14.68 -13.11
N ILE A 7 3.87 -14.01 -12.20
CA ILE A 7 3.11 -12.80 -12.50
C ILE A 7 4.08 -11.66 -12.81
N SER A 8 3.86 -11.01 -13.96
CA SER A 8 4.67 -9.87 -14.40
C SER A 8 4.10 -8.55 -13.87
N PHE A 9 5.01 -7.71 -13.40
CA PHE A 9 4.73 -6.34 -12.96
C PHE A 9 5.55 -5.41 -13.86
N PRO A 10 4.95 -4.36 -14.44
CA PRO A 10 5.72 -3.39 -15.21
C PRO A 10 6.72 -2.67 -14.30
N THR A 11 7.85 -2.24 -14.85
CA THR A 11 8.86 -1.47 -14.10
C THR A 11 8.42 -0.04 -13.80
N SER A 12 7.46 0.47 -14.58
CA SER A 12 6.84 1.78 -14.45
C SER A 12 5.32 1.66 -14.54
N LEU A 13 4.60 2.42 -13.71
CA LEU A 13 3.14 2.40 -13.67
C LEU A 13 2.58 3.82 -13.81
N THR A 14 1.70 4.01 -14.79
CA THR A 14 0.91 5.24 -14.91
C THR A 14 -0.47 5.01 -14.29
N VAL A 15 -0.87 5.89 -13.38
CA VAL A 15 -2.19 5.87 -12.77
C VAL A 15 -3.15 6.70 -13.63
N PRO A 16 -4.26 6.13 -14.13
CA PRO A 16 -5.27 6.91 -14.83
C PRO A 16 -5.93 7.90 -13.86
N ALA A 17 -5.68 9.20 -14.06
CA ALA A 17 -6.27 10.27 -13.28
C ALA A 17 -6.56 11.48 -14.16
N LYS A 18 -7.51 12.32 -13.72
CA LYS A 18 -7.82 13.59 -14.41
C LYS A 18 -6.65 14.57 -14.39
N VAL A 19 -5.77 14.44 -13.41
CA VAL A 19 -4.53 15.21 -13.29
C VAL A 19 -3.36 14.32 -13.73
N LYS A 20 -2.41 14.88 -14.47
CA LYS A 20 -1.21 14.15 -14.90
C LYS A 20 -0.38 13.77 -13.67
N ILE A 21 -0.29 12.48 -13.39
CA ILE A 21 0.57 11.91 -12.34
C ILE A 21 1.83 11.39 -13.04
N PRO A 22 3.04 11.72 -12.54
CA PRO A 22 4.28 11.12 -13.04
C PRO A 22 4.26 9.59 -12.98
N PRO A 23 4.93 8.89 -13.91
CA PRO A 23 5.03 7.43 -13.83
C PRO A 23 5.72 6.98 -12.54
N LEU A 24 5.09 6.07 -11.81
CA LEU A 24 5.61 5.51 -10.57
C LEU A 24 6.55 4.35 -10.85
N THR A 25 7.66 4.26 -10.13
CA THR A 25 8.67 3.21 -10.33
C THR A 25 8.38 2.00 -9.45
N LEU A 26 8.48 0.79 -10.00
CA LEU A 26 8.42 -0.44 -9.23
C LEU A 26 9.61 -0.51 -8.27
N VAL A 27 9.33 -0.46 -6.97
CA VAL A 27 10.35 -0.52 -5.92
C VAL A 27 10.61 -1.98 -5.52
N GLY A 28 9.56 -2.80 -5.45
CA GLY A 28 9.67 -4.22 -5.12
C GLY A 28 8.37 -4.96 -5.33
N LEU A 29 8.44 -6.29 -5.29
CA LEU A 29 7.31 -7.18 -5.44
C LEU A 29 7.47 -8.46 -4.62
N GLY A 30 6.38 -9.19 -4.42
CA GLY A 30 6.45 -10.51 -3.83
C GLY A 30 5.09 -11.16 -3.66
N VAL A 31 5.11 -12.48 -3.46
CA VAL A 31 3.91 -13.27 -3.21
C VAL A 31 3.46 -13.12 -1.76
N ARG A 32 2.15 -13.08 -1.56
CA ARG A 32 1.51 -13.38 -0.28
C ARG A 32 1.12 -14.84 -0.22
N THR A 33 1.52 -15.52 0.85
CA THR A 33 1.11 -16.89 1.17
C THR A 33 0.24 -16.92 2.43
N VAL A 34 -0.61 -17.94 2.56
CA VAL A 34 -1.35 -18.26 3.78
C VAL A 34 -1.04 -19.69 4.22
N SER A 35 -1.07 -19.91 5.54
CA SER A 35 -0.86 -21.17 6.26
C SER A 35 0.52 -21.84 6.08
N PHE A 36 0.74 -22.91 6.85
CA PHE A 36 1.94 -23.77 6.77
C PHE A 36 2.09 -24.45 5.40
N LEU A 37 1.00 -24.61 4.65
CA LEU A 37 1.00 -25.20 3.30
C LEU A 37 1.50 -24.24 2.21
N GLY A 38 1.82 -22.98 2.55
CA GLY A 38 2.42 -22.03 1.60
C GLY A 38 1.47 -21.62 0.46
N ILE A 39 0.17 -21.60 0.74
CA ILE A 39 -0.88 -21.35 -0.26
C ILE A 39 -0.74 -19.92 -0.80
N LYS A 40 -0.33 -19.77 -2.07
CA LYS A 40 -0.16 -18.47 -2.75
C LYS A 40 -1.51 -17.81 -2.99
N VAL A 41 -1.75 -16.62 -2.43
CA VAL A 41 -3.04 -15.89 -2.54
C VAL A 41 -3.01 -14.84 -3.64
N TYR A 42 -1.97 -14.00 -3.64
CA TYR A 42 -1.76 -12.98 -4.64
C TYR A 42 -0.27 -12.65 -4.75
N SER A 43 0.14 -12.08 -5.86
CA SER A 43 1.37 -11.29 -5.94
C SER A 43 1.04 -9.84 -5.69
N VAL A 44 1.95 -9.13 -5.04
CA VAL A 44 1.81 -7.70 -4.79
C VAL A 44 3.07 -6.98 -5.26
N GLY A 45 2.90 -5.81 -5.88
CA GLY A 45 3.97 -4.90 -6.27
C GLY A 45 3.78 -3.55 -5.60
N PHE A 46 4.87 -2.96 -5.11
CA PHE A 46 4.90 -1.62 -4.55
C PHE A 46 5.61 -0.67 -5.51
N TYR A 47 4.94 0.43 -5.82
CA TYR A 47 5.44 1.49 -6.67
C TYR A 47 5.46 2.80 -5.89
N ALA A 48 6.45 3.65 -6.16
CA ALA A 48 6.56 4.98 -5.56
C ALA A 48 7.06 6.00 -6.61
N ASP A 49 6.76 7.27 -6.38
CA ASP A 49 7.32 8.36 -7.18
C ASP A 49 8.76 8.66 -6.74
N LEU A 50 9.69 7.85 -7.24
CA LEU A 50 11.13 8.05 -6.99
C LEU A 50 11.68 9.30 -7.71
N ASN A 51 10.92 9.89 -8.63
CA ASN A 51 11.32 11.05 -9.41
C ASN A 51 10.79 12.38 -8.85
N ASP A 52 9.96 12.35 -7.80
CA ASP A 52 9.46 13.56 -7.12
C ASP A 52 10.61 14.51 -6.74
N PRO A 53 10.67 15.74 -7.28
CA PRO A 53 11.79 16.65 -7.06
C PRO A 53 11.94 17.09 -5.59
N THR A 54 10.92 16.90 -4.75
CA THR A 54 10.96 17.22 -3.33
C THR A 54 11.42 16.05 -2.46
N LEU A 55 11.49 14.83 -3.01
CA LEU A 55 11.96 13.64 -2.32
C LEU A 55 13.46 13.73 -2.05
N LYS A 56 13.85 13.61 -0.78
CA LYS A 56 15.24 13.54 -0.34
C LYS A 56 15.45 12.28 0.48
N ILE A 57 16.35 11.42 0.02
CA ILE A 57 16.73 10.19 0.70
C ILE A 57 18.25 10.19 0.93
N PRO A 58 18.70 10.50 2.16
CA PRO A 58 20.08 10.36 2.56
C PRO A 58 20.57 8.91 2.39
N LYS A 59 21.84 8.76 2.04
CA LYS A 59 22.49 7.45 1.84
C LYS A 59 22.43 6.58 3.09
N ASP A 60 22.64 7.20 4.25
CA ASP A 60 22.72 6.60 5.58
C ASP A 60 21.37 6.32 6.24
N MET A 61 20.26 6.72 5.61
CA MET A 61 18.92 6.37 6.09
C MET A 61 18.71 4.84 6.04
N LEU A 62 18.24 4.25 7.14
CA LEU A 62 17.95 2.81 7.16
C LEU A 62 16.85 2.45 6.13
N PRO A 63 16.94 1.31 5.44
CA PRO A 63 15.94 0.92 4.44
C PRO A 63 14.50 0.95 4.94
N GLU A 64 14.23 0.54 6.18
CA GLU A 64 12.92 0.61 6.81
C GLU A 64 12.41 2.05 6.94
N GLU A 65 13.30 2.98 7.27
CA GLU A 65 12.98 4.41 7.35
C GLU A 65 12.81 5.01 5.96
N LYS A 66 13.57 4.55 4.95
CA LYS A 66 13.36 4.93 3.54
C LYS A 66 11.96 4.53 3.07
N ILE A 67 11.47 3.34 3.44
CA ILE A 67 10.09 2.91 3.11
C ILE A 67 9.08 3.88 3.73
N LYS A 68 9.18 4.17 5.03
CA LYS A 68 8.26 5.09 5.71
C LYS A 68 8.32 6.48 5.08
N HIS A 69 9.53 6.95 4.74
CA HIS A 69 9.74 8.23 4.10
C HIS A 69 9.08 8.30 2.72
N LEU A 70 9.26 7.28 1.88
CA LEU A 70 8.59 7.18 0.58
C LEU A 70 7.07 7.21 0.73
N VAL A 71 6.52 6.34 1.59
CA VAL A 71 5.07 6.23 1.76
C VAL A 71 4.46 7.53 2.29
N ARG A 72 5.14 8.25 3.19
CA ARG A 72 4.65 9.50 3.78
C ARG A 72 4.81 10.71 2.86
N ASN A 73 5.84 10.75 2.02
CA ASN A 73 6.21 11.96 1.29
C ASN A 73 5.95 11.90 -0.22
N THR A 74 5.61 10.74 -0.78
CA THR A 74 5.43 10.58 -2.23
C THR A 74 4.09 9.92 -2.58
N ALA A 75 3.74 9.98 -3.86
CA ALA A 75 2.67 9.15 -4.40
C ALA A 75 3.11 7.69 -4.49
N CYS A 76 2.22 6.75 -4.12
CA CYS A 76 2.53 5.32 -4.11
C CYS A 76 1.39 4.49 -4.72
N VAL A 77 1.71 3.30 -5.25
CA VAL A 77 0.71 2.28 -5.60
C VAL A 77 1.06 0.95 -4.96
N VAL A 78 0.07 0.30 -4.36
CA VAL A 78 0.07 -1.12 -4.09
C VAL A 78 -0.76 -1.81 -5.15
N ARG A 79 -0.13 -2.59 -6.03
CA ARG A 79 -0.81 -3.40 -7.05
C ARG A 79 -0.93 -4.83 -6.59
N ILE A 80 -2.15 -5.33 -6.45
CA ILE A 80 -2.46 -6.70 -6.05
C ILE A 80 -2.93 -7.47 -7.28
N VAL A 81 -2.35 -8.65 -7.51
CA VAL A 81 -2.73 -9.54 -8.61
C VAL A 81 -3.00 -10.94 -8.04
N PRO A 82 -4.27 -11.36 -7.95
CA PRO A 82 -4.63 -12.66 -7.40
C PRO A 82 -4.08 -13.82 -8.22
N THR A 83 -3.60 -14.86 -7.55
CA THR A 83 -3.18 -16.12 -8.20
C THR A 83 -4.36 -17.08 -8.41
N ARG A 84 -5.53 -16.73 -7.83
CA ARG A 84 -6.80 -17.46 -7.89
C ARG A 84 -7.97 -16.48 -7.80
N SER A 85 -9.17 -16.92 -8.17
CA SER A 85 -10.39 -16.12 -7.92
C SER A 85 -10.58 -15.90 -6.42
N THR A 86 -10.93 -14.67 -6.04
CA THR A 86 -11.24 -14.27 -4.65
C THR A 86 -12.42 -13.30 -4.67
N SER A 87 -12.79 -12.70 -3.54
CA SER A 87 -13.82 -11.66 -3.47
C SER A 87 -13.26 -10.34 -2.97
N TYR A 88 -13.87 -9.24 -3.42
CA TYR A 88 -13.63 -7.91 -2.87
C TYR A 88 -13.97 -7.85 -1.38
N THR A 89 -14.99 -8.59 -0.94
CA THR A 89 -15.36 -8.78 0.48
C THR A 89 -14.18 -9.30 1.30
N HIS A 90 -13.49 -10.35 0.85
CA HIS A 90 -12.32 -10.89 1.57
C HIS A 90 -11.16 -9.91 1.64
N LEU A 91 -10.90 -9.17 0.55
CA LEU A 91 -9.84 -8.18 0.50
C LEU A 91 -10.14 -7.00 1.43
N ARG A 92 -11.37 -6.48 1.37
CA ARG A 92 -11.90 -5.46 2.28
C ARG A 92 -11.72 -5.86 3.73
N ASP A 93 -12.18 -7.06 4.10
CA ASP A 93 -12.13 -7.50 5.49
C ASP A 93 -10.68 -7.68 5.98
N ALA A 94 -9.76 -8.07 5.10
CA ALA A 94 -8.33 -8.10 5.41
C ALA A 94 -7.78 -6.68 5.66
N PHE A 95 -8.11 -5.70 4.80
CA PHE A 95 -7.74 -4.29 5.00
C PHE A 95 -8.32 -3.71 6.29
N MET A 96 -9.59 -3.99 6.58
CA MET A 96 -10.24 -3.51 7.81
C MET A 96 -9.57 -4.08 9.07
N ARG A 97 -9.25 -5.39 9.08
CA ARG A 97 -8.51 -6.01 10.19
C ARG A 97 -7.11 -5.43 10.35
N ALA A 98 -6.42 -5.20 9.23
CA ALA A 98 -5.09 -4.60 9.23
C ALA A 98 -5.09 -3.21 9.86
N LEU A 99 -5.97 -2.32 9.39
CA LEU A 99 -6.11 -0.98 9.92
C LEU A 99 -6.54 -0.98 11.39
N GLN A 100 -7.46 -1.86 11.78
CA GLN A 100 -7.86 -1.99 13.18
C GLN A 100 -6.66 -2.39 14.07
N SER A 101 -5.84 -3.35 13.63
CA SER A 101 -4.63 -3.77 14.36
C SER A 101 -3.63 -2.63 14.49
N ARG A 102 -3.42 -1.85 13.42
CA ARG A 102 -2.54 -0.66 13.44
C ARG A 102 -3.08 0.42 14.37
N MET A 103 -4.39 0.65 14.39
CA MET A 103 -5.02 1.62 15.29
C MET A 103 -4.83 1.21 16.76
N THR A 104 -5.05 -0.07 17.09
CA THR A 104 -4.80 -0.60 18.44
C THR A 104 -3.34 -0.39 18.85
N LYS A 105 -2.39 -0.70 17.96
CA LYS A 105 -0.96 -0.48 18.21
C LYS A 105 -0.63 0.99 18.43
N ALA A 106 -1.11 1.89 17.55
CA ALA A 106 -0.85 3.32 17.64
C ALA A 106 -1.43 3.94 18.92
N LYS A 107 -2.61 3.48 19.38
CA LYS A 107 -3.17 3.87 20.68
C LYS A 107 -2.27 3.42 21.84
N ALA A 108 -1.81 2.17 21.81
CA ALA A 108 -0.95 1.62 22.86
C ALA A 108 0.41 2.35 22.94
N GLU A 109 0.93 2.82 21.80
CA GLU A 109 2.18 3.58 21.72
C GLU A 109 2.01 5.09 21.97
N GLY A 110 0.78 5.57 22.23
CA GLY A 110 0.49 7.00 22.41
C GLY A 110 0.59 7.84 21.12
N ALA A 111 0.75 7.19 19.97
CA ALA A 111 0.85 7.84 18.66
C ALA A 111 -0.52 8.23 18.07
N LEU A 112 -1.61 7.86 18.73
CA LEU A 112 -2.98 8.13 18.32
C LEU A 112 -3.86 8.51 19.51
N THR A 113 -4.43 9.72 19.48
CA THR A 113 -5.38 10.17 20.52
C THR A 113 -6.78 9.58 20.31
N GLU A 114 -7.64 9.69 21.32
CA GLU A 114 -9.02 9.20 21.21
C GLU A 114 -9.83 10.03 20.20
N GLU A 115 -9.59 11.34 20.14
CA GLU A 115 -10.22 12.26 19.18
C GLU A 115 -9.82 11.89 17.74
N GLN A 116 -8.53 11.58 17.52
CA GLN A 116 -8.04 11.11 16.23
C GLN A 116 -8.68 9.76 15.85
N ALA A 117 -8.82 8.84 16.80
CA ALA A 117 -9.48 7.56 16.59
C ALA A 117 -10.96 7.73 16.17
N GLN A 118 -11.67 8.65 16.83
CA GLN A 118 -13.04 8.99 16.51
C GLN A 118 -13.15 9.58 15.09
N ALA A 119 -12.23 10.47 14.71
CA ALA A 119 -12.17 11.03 13.36
C ALA A 119 -11.90 9.97 12.28
N ILE A 120 -11.10 8.94 12.58
CA ILE A 120 -10.80 7.82 11.67
C ILE A 120 -12.00 6.90 11.43
N ALA A 121 -12.97 6.84 12.36
CA ALA A 121 -14.12 5.95 12.24
C ALA A 121 -14.98 6.21 10.99
N SER A 122 -15.09 7.47 10.53
CA SER A 122 -15.83 7.80 9.31
C SER A 122 -15.11 7.31 8.03
N PRO A 123 -13.83 7.63 7.80
CA PRO A 123 -13.02 7.02 6.73
C PRO A 123 -13.03 5.50 6.71
N MET A 124 -12.97 4.84 7.88
CA MET A 124 -13.05 3.37 7.99
C MET A 124 -14.41 2.82 7.53
N ARG A 125 -15.52 3.49 7.86
CA ARG A 125 -16.86 3.11 7.37
C ARG A 125 -16.97 3.29 5.86
N LYS A 126 -16.45 4.40 5.32
CA LYS A 126 -16.40 4.64 3.87
C LYS A 126 -15.55 3.59 3.15
N LEU A 127 -14.40 3.21 3.71
CA LEU A 127 -13.57 2.13 3.19
C LEU A 127 -14.36 0.82 3.11
N LYS A 128 -15.14 0.50 4.15
CA LYS A 128 -15.98 -0.70 4.14
C LYS A 128 -17.07 -0.64 3.07
N SER A 129 -17.66 0.52 2.81
CA SER A 129 -18.82 0.66 1.91
C SER A 129 -18.48 0.66 0.42
N ILE A 130 -17.26 1.08 0.03
CA ILE A 130 -16.88 1.17 -1.39
C ILE A 130 -16.55 -0.19 -2.03
N PHE A 131 -16.36 -1.25 -1.22
CA PHE A 131 -16.03 -2.58 -1.73
C PHE A 131 -17.31 -3.38 -2.01
N PRO A 132 -17.53 -3.83 -3.25
CA PRO A 132 -18.72 -4.59 -3.63
C PRO A 132 -18.67 -6.03 -3.12
N ASN A 133 -19.83 -6.69 -3.13
CA ASN A 133 -19.92 -8.13 -2.88
C ASN A 133 -19.79 -8.93 -4.18
N SER A 134 -18.72 -8.68 -4.94
CA SER A 134 -18.43 -9.38 -6.20
C SER A 134 -17.05 -10.06 -6.15
N SER A 135 -16.80 -10.92 -7.15
CA SER A 135 -15.52 -11.59 -7.31
C SER A 135 -14.45 -10.65 -7.86
N LEU A 136 -13.22 -10.90 -7.44
CA LEU A 136 -12.00 -10.38 -8.06
C LEU A 136 -11.33 -11.55 -8.78
N SER A 137 -11.32 -11.48 -10.11
CA SER A 137 -10.84 -12.55 -10.98
C SER A 137 -9.35 -12.82 -10.80
N LYS A 138 -8.95 -14.08 -11.02
CA LYS A 138 -7.55 -14.47 -11.13
C LYS A 138 -6.84 -13.60 -12.17
N HIS A 139 -5.64 -13.11 -11.84
CA HIS A 139 -4.82 -12.23 -12.66
C HIS A 139 -5.39 -10.84 -13.00
N ALA A 140 -6.57 -10.47 -12.51
CA ALA A 140 -7.05 -9.10 -12.59
C ALA A 140 -6.25 -8.22 -11.63
N ALA A 141 -5.55 -7.21 -12.16
CA ALA A 141 -4.79 -6.28 -11.35
C ALA A 141 -5.73 -5.33 -10.60
N PHE A 142 -5.54 -5.24 -9.30
CA PHE A 142 -6.24 -4.32 -8.41
C PHE A 142 -5.26 -3.31 -7.85
N ASP A 143 -5.42 -2.05 -8.24
CA ASP A 143 -4.51 -0.96 -7.88
C ASP A 143 -5.08 -0.13 -6.73
N VAL A 144 -4.28 0.02 -5.68
CA VAL A 144 -4.54 0.94 -4.56
C VAL A 144 -3.54 2.08 -4.66
N PHE A 145 -4.01 3.25 -5.07
CA PHE A 145 -3.21 4.45 -5.30
C PHE A 145 -3.31 5.42 -4.12
N LEU A 146 -2.16 5.78 -3.55
CA LEU A 146 -2.02 6.77 -2.50
C LEU A 146 -1.46 8.05 -3.12
N THR A 147 -2.18 9.17 -3.00
CA THR A 147 -1.74 10.46 -3.55
C THR A 147 -0.53 11.00 -2.80
N ALA A 148 0.31 11.80 -3.47
CA ALA A 148 1.32 12.61 -2.80
C ALA A 148 0.67 13.54 -1.74
N PRO A 149 1.40 13.89 -0.67
CA PRO A 149 0.91 14.85 0.32
C PRO A 149 0.69 16.23 -0.30
N MET A 150 -0.31 16.97 0.20
CA MET A 150 -0.60 18.34 -0.21
C MET A 150 -0.82 19.21 1.04
N LEU A 151 -0.28 20.43 1.06
CA LEU A 151 -0.22 21.28 2.26
C LEU A 151 -1.58 21.55 2.94
N SER A 152 -2.68 21.53 2.18
CA SER A 152 -4.02 21.90 2.69
C SER A 152 -5.10 20.87 2.37
N LYS A 153 -4.70 19.63 2.07
CA LYS A 153 -5.66 18.55 1.79
C LYS A 153 -5.20 17.25 2.43
N GLN A 154 -6.16 16.54 3.02
CA GLN A 154 -5.93 15.17 3.45
C GLN A 154 -5.53 14.31 2.25
N ARG A 155 -4.68 13.33 2.49
CA ARG A 155 -4.29 12.36 1.47
C ARG A 155 -5.47 11.51 1.06
N THR A 156 -5.50 11.18 -0.22
CA THR A 156 -6.52 10.34 -0.82
C THR A 156 -5.94 8.97 -1.13
N LEU A 157 -6.66 7.93 -0.70
CA LEU A 157 -6.43 6.55 -1.10
C LEU A 157 -7.51 6.13 -2.10
N VAL A 158 -7.10 5.94 -3.35
CA VAL A 158 -7.97 5.58 -4.47
C VAL A 158 -7.87 4.07 -4.71
N PHE A 159 -8.99 3.39 -4.64
CA PHE A 159 -9.15 2.01 -5.05
C PHE A 159 -9.69 2.02 -6.47
N ARG A 160 -8.86 1.58 -7.42
CA ARG A 160 -9.20 1.63 -8.84
C ARG A 160 -10.55 0.95 -9.09
N ASP A 161 -11.42 1.66 -9.79
CA ASP A 161 -12.80 1.28 -10.13
C ASP A 161 -13.78 1.11 -8.95
N LEU A 162 -13.36 1.35 -7.70
CA LEU A 162 -14.22 1.21 -6.50
C LEU A 162 -14.51 2.53 -5.80
N GLY A 163 -13.59 3.49 -5.82
CA GLY A 163 -13.76 4.80 -5.19
C GLY A 163 -12.55 5.26 -4.41
N ALA A 164 -12.73 6.27 -3.56
CA ALA A 164 -11.63 6.93 -2.86
C ALA A 164 -11.96 7.30 -1.41
N ILE A 165 -10.96 7.23 -0.54
CA ILE A 165 -11.02 7.58 0.88
C ILE A 165 -10.08 8.77 1.13
N GLU A 166 -10.60 9.82 1.74
CA GLU A 166 -9.80 10.97 2.19
C GLU A 166 -9.55 10.82 3.69
N SER A 167 -8.29 10.62 4.06
CA SER A 167 -7.82 10.49 5.45
C SER A 167 -6.32 10.26 5.44
N ASP A 168 -5.55 11.14 6.08
CA ASP A 168 -4.09 10.98 6.17
C ASP A 168 -3.70 9.65 6.82
N TRP A 169 -4.39 9.30 7.91
CA TRP A 169 -4.14 8.08 8.67
C TRP A 169 -4.54 6.83 7.89
N VAL A 170 -5.81 6.69 7.47
CA VAL A 170 -6.25 5.47 6.76
C VAL A 170 -5.48 5.26 5.46
N ALA A 171 -5.22 6.33 4.71
CA ALA A 171 -4.51 6.26 3.44
C ALA A 171 -3.06 5.80 3.62
N THR A 172 -2.33 6.42 4.55
CA THR A 172 -0.91 6.12 4.78
C THR A 172 -0.74 4.75 5.45
N GLU A 173 -1.55 4.44 6.46
CA GLU A 173 -1.40 3.25 7.29
C GLU A 173 -1.79 1.97 6.54
N LEU A 174 -2.71 2.05 5.56
CA LEU A 174 -2.99 0.89 4.72
C LEU A 174 -1.79 0.50 3.85
N VAL A 175 -1.03 1.49 3.35
CA VAL A 175 0.18 1.21 2.56
C VAL A 175 1.31 0.73 3.48
N LEU A 176 1.51 1.36 4.64
CA LEU A 176 2.52 0.94 5.63
C LEU A 176 2.28 -0.47 6.18
N HIS A 177 1.03 -0.95 6.19
CA HIS A 177 0.70 -2.32 6.56
C HIS A 177 1.51 -3.37 5.76
N TYR A 178 1.92 -3.06 4.53
CA TYR A 178 2.72 -3.96 3.70
C TYR A 178 4.19 -4.09 4.13
N PHE A 179 4.65 -3.29 5.08
CA PHE A 179 6.07 -3.19 5.46
C PHE A 179 6.33 -3.30 6.96
N GLU A 180 5.31 -3.23 7.80
CA GLU A 180 5.47 -3.31 9.25
C GLU A 180 5.09 -4.67 9.84
N GLY A 181 5.82 -5.06 10.89
CA GLY A 181 5.57 -6.30 11.63
C GLY A 181 5.44 -7.53 10.73
N ASN A 182 4.39 -8.31 10.97
CA ASN A 182 3.99 -9.45 10.15
C ASN A 182 3.27 -9.00 8.88
N ALA A 183 4.01 -8.30 8.02
CA ALA A 183 3.51 -7.80 6.74
C ALA A 183 2.82 -8.92 5.92
N PRO A 184 1.73 -8.62 5.17
CA PRO A 184 1.01 -9.61 4.39
C PRO A 184 1.87 -10.36 3.36
N SER A 185 2.95 -9.74 2.89
CA SER A 185 3.93 -10.37 2.01
C SER A 185 5.34 -10.09 2.53
N PRO A 186 5.95 -11.02 3.28
CA PRO A 186 7.36 -10.93 3.66
C PRO A 186 8.29 -10.83 2.44
N ALA A 187 7.92 -11.48 1.33
CA ALA A 187 8.65 -11.42 0.07
C ALA A 187 8.67 -10.00 -0.54
N LEU A 188 7.53 -9.29 -0.52
CA LEU A 188 7.46 -7.89 -0.92
C LEU A 188 8.34 -7.02 -0.03
N LYS A 189 8.21 -7.17 1.29
CA LYS A 189 8.99 -6.37 2.24
C LYS A 189 10.49 -6.56 2.00
N LYS A 190 10.94 -7.81 1.86
CA LYS A 190 12.34 -8.14 1.59
C LYS A 190 12.84 -7.48 0.29
N SER A 191 12.12 -7.63 -0.82
CA SER A 191 12.57 -7.07 -2.11
C SER A 191 12.61 -5.54 -2.13
N VAL A 192 11.69 -4.88 -1.40
CA VAL A 192 11.72 -3.43 -1.23
C VAL A 192 12.91 -2.99 -0.38
N LEU A 193 13.21 -3.69 0.72
CA LEU A 193 14.36 -3.38 1.57
C LEU A 193 15.67 -3.49 0.76
N GLU A 194 15.88 -4.60 0.06
CA GLU A 194 17.06 -4.84 -0.79
C GLU A 194 17.22 -3.75 -1.85
N LYS A 195 16.13 -3.29 -2.47
CA LYS A 195 16.19 -2.20 -3.45
C LYS A 195 16.59 -0.87 -2.81
N LEU A 196 16.15 -0.60 -1.59
CA LEU A 196 16.36 0.67 -0.90
C LEU A 196 17.68 0.75 -0.14
N GLU A 197 18.38 -0.36 0.10
CA GLU A 197 19.73 -0.37 0.68
C GLU A 197 20.68 0.59 -0.03
N THR A 198 20.66 0.58 -1.36
CA THR A 198 21.57 1.39 -2.18
C THR A 198 20.91 2.63 -2.79
N PHE A 199 19.60 2.81 -2.61
CA PHE A 199 18.88 3.96 -3.16
C PHE A 199 19.18 5.22 -2.34
N GLU A 200 19.61 6.27 -3.01
CA GLU A 200 19.75 7.61 -2.45
C GLU A 200 19.14 8.63 -3.42
N LYS A 201 18.70 9.75 -2.86
CA LYS A 201 18.22 10.89 -3.64
C LYS A 201 18.65 12.19 -2.93
N PRO A 202 19.61 12.93 -3.49
CA PRO A 202 20.12 14.16 -2.86
C PRO A 202 19.08 15.28 -2.82
#